data_AF-A0A1H9EME0-F1
#
_entry.id   AF-A0A1H9EME0-F1
#
_cell.length_a   1.000
_cell.length_b   1.000
_cell.length_c   1.000
_cell.angle_alpha   90.00
_cell.angle_beta   90.00
_cell.angle_gamma   90.00
#
_symmetry.space_group_name_H-M   'P 1'
#
loop_
_entity.id
_entity.type
_entity.pdbx_description
1 polymer ?
#
loop_
_entity_poly.entity_id
_entity_poly.type
_entity_poly.pdbx_seq_one_letter_code
_entity_poly.pdbx_strand_id
1 'polypeptide(L)' 'MSEDREVAMQLAIKAILQAAYTQGIHVDALCEGAVDWLGDTYGYDQRTTLAATTIQRLAYDLKRQQSPED' A
#
# COMPACT_ATOMS: atom_id res chain seq x y z
N MET A 1 1.06 11.65 -15.31
CA MET A 1 1.72 10.33 -15.44
C MET A 1 0.92 9.52 -16.45
N SER A 2 1.50 8.62 -17.24
CA SER A 2 0.69 7.75 -18.11
C SER A 2 -0.13 6.79 -17.25
N GLU A 3 -1.39 6.54 -17.60
CA GLU A 3 -2.29 5.63 -16.86
C GLU A 3 -1.65 4.26 -16.62
N ASP A 4 -0.93 3.73 -17.61
CA ASP A 4 -0.23 2.45 -17.51
C ASP A 4 0.79 2.41 -16.35
N ARG A 5 1.47 3.53 -16.08
CA ARG A 5 2.46 3.61 -15.01
C ARG A 5 1.79 3.58 -13.64
N GLU A 6 0.63 4.22 -13.51
CA GLU A 6 -0.14 4.23 -12.27
C GLU A 6 -0.73 2.85 -11.97
N VAL A 7 -1.30 2.19 -12.99
CA VAL A 7 -1.79 0.82 -12.89
C VAL A 7 -0.67 -0.16 -12.53
N ALA A 8 0.49 -0.05 -13.18
CA ALA A 8 1.65 -0.90 -12.87
C ALA A 8 2.12 -0.73 -11.42
N MET A 9 2.14 0.50 -10.91
CA MET A 9 2.54 0.79 -9.53
C MET A 9 1.55 0.21 -8.51
N GLN A 10 0.25 0.36 -8.75
CA GLN A 10 -0.79 -0.23 -7.90
C GLN A 10 -0.70 -1.76 -7.87
N LEU A 11 -0.46 -2.40 -9.03
CA LEU A 11 -0.28 -3.85 -9.12
C LEU A 11 0.96 -4.32 -8.34
N ALA A 12 2.07 -3.59 -8.44
CA ALA A 12 3.29 -3.91 -7.70
C ALA A 12 3.08 -3.81 -6.19
N ILE A 13 2.44 -2.74 -5.71
CA ILE A 13 2.11 -2.57 -4.28
C ILE A 13 1.21 -3.72 -3.81
N LYS A 14 0.17 -4.05 -4.57
CA LYS A 14 -0.72 -5.16 -4.23
C LYS A 14 0.03 -6.49 -4.12
N ALA A 15 0.93 -6.79 -5.05
CA ALA A 15 1.74 -8.00 -5.02
C ALA A 15 2.65 -8.08 -3.79
N ILE A 16 3.27 -6.96 -3.39
CA ILE A 16 4.11 -6.87 -2.20
C ILE A 16 3.29 -7.13 -0.94
N LEU A 17 2.14 -6.47 -0.79
CA LEU A 17 1.27 -6.63 0.37
C LEU A 17 0.73 -8.07 0.47
N GLN A 18 0.39 -8.68 -0.66
CA GLN A 18 -0.06 -10.06 -0.71
C GLN A 18 1.06 -11.06 -0.35
N ALA A 19 2.28 -10.82 -0.81
CA ALA A 19 3.45 -11.63 -0.43
C ALA A 19 3.82 -11.48 1.05
N ALA A 20 3.67 -10.27 1.62
CA ALA A 20 3.88 -10.04 3.04
C ALA A 20 2.88 -10.83 3.88
N TYR A 21 1.60 -10.78 3.50
CA TYR A 21 0.55 -11.55 4.16
C TYR A 21 0.82 -13.06 4.13
N THR A 22 1.19 -13.63 2.98
CA THR A 22 1.44 -15.08 2.88
C THR A 22 2.63 -15.55 3.72
N GLN A 23 3.57 -14.65 4.02
CA GLN A 23 4.69 -14.92 4.92
C GLN A 23 4.36 -14.68 6.40
N GLY A 24 3.13 -14.30 6.72
CA GLY A 24 2.71 -13.98 8.09
C GLY A 24 3.26 -12.64 8.60
N ILE A 25 3.73 -11.78 7.70
CA ILE A 25 4.19 -10.43 8.05
C ILE A 25 2.96 -9.55 8.29
N HIS A 26 2.99 -8.77 9.37
CA HIS A 26 1.95 -7.79 9.67
C HIS A 26 1.92 -6.70 8.59
N VAL A 27 0.98 -6.83 7.65
CA VAL A 27 0.79 -5.90 6.53
C VAL A 27 0.58 -4.47 7.03
N ASP A 28 -0.14 -4.29 8.14
CA ASP A 28 -0.39 -3.00 8.76
C ASP A 28 0.93 -2.27 9.13
N ALA A 29 1.87 -2.96 9.78
CA ALA A 29 3.18 -2.41 10.14
C ALA A 29 4.04 -2.06 8.91
N LEU A 30 3.88 -2.83 7.83
CA LEU A 30 4.60 -2.61 6.57
C LEU A 30 4.06 -1.36 5.84
N CYS A 31 2.74 -1.15 5.89
CA CYS A 31 2.10 0.05 5.38
C CYS A 31 2.48 1.29 6.18
N GLU A 32 2.49 1.21 7.51
CA GLU A 32 2.92 2.31 8.39
C GLU A 32 4.36 2.73 8.07
N GLY A 33 5.30 1.77 8.02
CA GLY A 33 6.69 2.08 7.69
C GLY A 33 6.87 2.69 6.29
N ALA A 34 6.05 2.30 5.32
CA ALA A 34 6.09 2.89 3.98
C ALA A 34 5.57 4.34 3.96
N VAL A 35 4.53 4.64 4.74
CA VAL A 35 3.97 5.99 4.89
C VAL A 35 4.94 6.90 5.63
N ASP A 36 5.55 6.42 6.71
CA ASP A 36 6.53 7.16 7.50
C ASP A 36 7.76 7.49 6.64
N TRP A 37 8.30 6.50 5.91
CA TRP A 37 9.42 6.72 5.00
C TRP A 37 9.11 7.74 3.90
N LEU A 38 7.89 7.73 3.35
CA LEU A 38 7.44 8.72 2.37
C LEU A 38 7.39 10.13 2.96
N GLY A 39 6.90 10.26 4.20
CA GLY A 39 6.86 11.53 4.94
C GLY A 39 8.25 12.08 5.23
N ASP A 40 9.17 11.25 5.69
CA ASP A 40 10.54 11.63 6.06
C ASP A 40 11.42 11.98 4.85
N THR A 41 11.28 11.24 3.74
CA THR A 41 12.19 11.36 2.59
C THR A 41 11.83 12.53 1.66
N TYR A 42 10.55 12.79 1.46
CA TYR A 42 10.07 13.75 0.46
C TYR A 42 9.24 14.89 1.06
N GLY A 43 8.96 14.84 2.36
CA GLY A 43 7.97 15.71 3.01
C GLY A 43 6.53 15.29 2.64
N TYR A 44 5.58 15.74 3.44
CA TYR A 44 4.15 15.58 3.15
C TYR A 44 3.72 16.55 2.05
N ASP A 45 4.13 16.28 0.82
CA ASP A 45 3.57 16.93 -0.37
C ASP A 45 2.29 16.22 -0.83
N GLN A 46 1.60 16.81 -1.81
CA GLN A 46 0.34 16.25 -2.31
C GLN A 46 0.53 14.85 -2.95
N ARG A 47 1.71 14.56 -3.50
CA ARG A 47 2.02 13.30 -4.18
C ARG A 47 2.32 12.19 -3.20
N THR A 48 3.08 12.46 -2.14
CA THR A 48 3.35 11.50 -1.05
C THR A 48 2.07 11.18 -0.29
N THR A 49 1.20 12.18 -0.09
CA THR A 49 -0.13 11.97 0.50
C THR A 49 -0.99 11.04 -0.36
N LEU A 50 -1.02 11.25 -1.68
CA LEU A 50 -1.71 10.36 -2.63
C LEU A 50 -1.16 8.93 -2.61
N ALA A 51 0.17 8.78 -2.57
CA ALA A 51 0.82 7.48 -2.49
C ALA A 51 0.48 6.76 -1.17
N ALA A 52 0.58 7.45 -0.03
CA ALA A 52 0.22 6.92 1.29
C ALA A 52 -1.23 6.45 1.34
N THR A 53 -2.16 7.27 0.83
CA THR A 53 -3.59 6.94 0.77
C THR A 53 -3.84 5.71 -0.10
N THR A 54 -3.12 5.60 -1.23
CA THR A 54 -3.24 4.45 -2.14
C THR A 54 -2.76 3.16 -1.48
N ILE A 55 -1.63 3.20 -0.76
CA ILE A 55 -1.10 2.05 -0.01
C ILE A 55 -2.11 1.59 1.06
N GLN A 56 -2.64 2.53 1.86
CA GLN A 56 -3.61 2.22 2.91
C GLN A 56 -4.91 1.61 2.34
N ARG A 57 -5.41 2.17 1.23
CA ARG A 57 -6.60 1.63 0.55
C ARG A 57 -6.36 0.20 0.06
N LEU A 58 -5.24 -0.06 -0.59
CA LEU A 58 -4.90 -1.40 -1.10
C LEU A 58 -4.77 -2.42 0.04
N ALA A 59 -4.17 -2.03 1.17
CA ALA A 59 -4.07 -2.87 2.35
C ALA A 59 -5.45 -3.21 2.94
N TYR A 60 -6.33 -2.22 3.04
CA TYR A 60 -7.72 -2.42 3.49
C TYR A 60 -8.48 -3.40 2.56
N ASP A 61 -8.38 -3.20 1.25
CA ASP A 61 -9.04 -4.07 0.27
C ASP A 61 -8.53 -5.52 0.35
N LEU A 62 -7.22 -5.71 0.60
CA LEU A 62 -6.61 -7.02 0.80
C LEU A 62 -7.13 -7.70 2.07
N LYS A 63 -7.18 -6.96 3.19
CA LYS A 63 -7.72 -7.45 4.46
C LYS A 63 -9.18 -7.87 4.31
N ARG A 64 -9.98 -7.08 3.60
CA ARG A 64 -11.40 -7.40 3.32
C ARG A 64 -11.56 -8.65 2.43
N GLN A 65 -10.68 -8.86 1.45
CA GLN A 65 -10.72 -10.06 0.60
C GLN A 65 -10.31 -11.34 1.36
N GLN A 66 -9.48 -11.19 2.39
CA GLN A 66 -8.94 -12.29 3.19
C GLN A 66 -9.77 -12.60 4.44
N SER A 67 -10.60 -11.66 4.87
CA SER A 67 -11.63 -11.85 5.89
C SER A 67 -12.99 -11.50 5.27
N PRO A 68 -13.52 -12.37 4.37
CA PRO A 68 -14.93 -12.27 4.03
C PRO A 68 -15.68 -12.49 5.34
N GLU A 69 -16.45 -11.49 5.77
CA GLU A 69 -17.27 -11.58 6.98
C GLU A 69 -18.02 -12.92 6.99
N ASP A 70 -17.87 -13.68 8.09
CA ASP A 70 -18.66 -14.88 8.41
C ASP A 70 -20.16 -14.53 8.57
#